data_AF-A0A382BLX6-F1
#
_entry.id   AF-A0A382BLX6-F1
#
_cell.length_a   1.000
_cell.length_b   1.000
_cell.length_c   1.000
_cell.angle_alpha   90.00
_cell.angle_beta   90.00
_cell.angle_gamma   90.00
#
_symmetry.space_group_name_H-M   'P 1'
#
loop_
_entity.id
_entity.type
_entity.pdbx_description
1 polymer ?
#
loop_
_entity_poly.entity_id
_entity_poly.type
_entity_poly.pdbx_seq_one_letter_code
_entity_poly.pdbx_strand_id
1 'polypeptide(L)'
;MAKRVQRRRGTTTEHASFTGYIGESTVDTTKDTVVVHDGSQLGGFPLAREDLSNVTLTNLIGITELKLSDGTANQVIQTDGSGTISFGTIDIAGATIGAVGGDIEGTIANAQIKANVVGIAEINVTDGTSGQALITNGSGTLSFGDVLTDPALGGHLSGTTSNATIRDDTITSGMLTTALKNFTVDEFIGASAQTTFTLTGAVGSVNALLVYIDGIVQPTTAYSLPSTTSIQFTVAPPVSAVIRCLHLGFQSTVGVPSDGAVTTAKLAANAVTSAKILDGTIATGDIANNAITEAKIFAQTITNASITPGTIRSQEIANATITGTDMAANSIDGTKIALGGDAQGDVMYYDGTNWARLGPGTANYVLKTAGASANP
;
A
#
# COMPACT_ATOMS: atom_id res chain seq x y z
N MET A 1 -132.22 -12.29 44.37
CA MET A 1 -131.43 -13.54 44.36
C MET A 1 -130.49 -13.50 43.16
N ALA A 2 -129.17 -13.60 43.37
CA ALA A 2 -128.23 -13.71 42.26
C ALA A 2 -128.45 -15.06 41.56
N LYS A 3 -128.71 -15.03 40.25
CA LYS A 3 -128.80 -16.24 39.43
C LYS A 3 -127.38 -16.71 39.10
N ARG A 4 -127.01 -17.93 39.52
CA ARG A 4 -125.75 -18.56 39.10
C ARG A 4 -125.92 -19.10 37.69
N VAL A 5 -125.10 -18.62 36.76
CA VAL A 5 -125.02 -19.15 35.39
C VAL A 5 -123.71 -19.92 35.28
N GLN A 6 -123.80 -21.20 34.94
CA GLN A 6 -122.64 -22.00 34.56
C GLN A 6 -122.58 -22.10 33.05
N ARG A 7 -121.40 -21.86 32.48
CA ARG A 7 -121.14 -22.07 31.05
C ARG A 7 -120.89 -23.56 30.79
N ARG A 8 -121.12 -23.99 29.54
CA ARG A 8 -120.68 -25.30 29.07
C ARG A 8 -119.18 -25.45 29.31
N ARG A 9 -118.76 -26.64 29.73
CA ARG A 9 -117.41 -26.89 30.23
C ARG A 9 -117.00 -28.34 30.01
N GLY A 10 -115.69 -28.57 29.99
CA GLY A 10 -115.04 -29.86 29.79
C GLY A 10 -113.53 -29.70 29.92
N THR A 11 -112.79 -30.80 29.90
CA THR A 11 -111.32 -30.84 29.92
C THR A 11 -110.73 -30.33 28.61
N THR A 12 -109.40 -30.08 28.58
CA THR A 12 -108.69 -29.71 27.34
C THR A 12 -108.88 -30.76 26.26
N THR A 13 -108.84 -32.04 26.61
CA THR A 13 -109.00 -33.15 25.64
C THR A 13 -110.40 -33.16 25.05
N GLU A 14 -111.43 -32.93 25.86
CA GLU A 14 -112.82 -32.83 25.36
C GLU A 14 -112.99 -31.61 24.46
N HIS A 15 -112.43 -30.45 24.85
CA HIS A 15 -112.44 -29.25 24.02
C HIS A 15 -111.77 -29.47 22.66
N ALA A 16 -110.65 -30.20 22.60
CA ALA A 16 -109.91 -30.42 21.36
C ALA A 16 -110.75 -31.06 20.22
N SER A 17 -111.83 -31.76 20.57
CA SER A 17 -112.76 -32.39 19.61
C SER A 17 -114.10 -31.65 19.47
N PHE A 18 -114.29 -30.55 20.20
CA PHE A 18 -115.51 -29.76 20.23
C PHE A 18 -115.34 -28.46 19.44
N THR A 19 -116.34 -28.13 18.63
CA THR A 19 -116.47 -26.83 17.97
C THR A 19 -117.70 -26.14 18.54
N GLY A 20 -117.50 -25.07 19.31
CA GLY A 20 -118.60 -24.23 19.78
C GLY A 20 -119.13 -23.33 18.67
N TYR A 21 -120.34 -22.81 18.84
CA TYR A 21 -120.92 -21.85 17.89
C TYR A 21 -120.19 -20.50 17.93
N ILE A 22 -120.38 -19.67 16.89
CA ILE A 22 -119.84 -18.30 16.85
C ILE A 22 -120.27 -17.53 18.09
N GLY A 23 -119.30 -16.98 18.83
CA GLY A 23 -119.54 -16.18 20.02
C GLY A 23 -119.87 -17.00 21.28
N GLU A 24 -119.87 -18.34 21.19
CA GLU A 24 -119.99 -19.20 22.35
C GLU A 24 -118.72 -19.12 23.21
N SER A 25 -118.91 -19.13 24.53
CA SER A 25 -117.81 -19.23 25.51
C SER A 25 -118.02 -20.47 26.36
N THR A 26 -116.99 -21.30 26.40
CA THR A 26 -116.93 -22.49 27.26
C THR A 26 -115.77 -22.36 28.25
N VAL A 27 -115.73 -23.25 29.24
CA VAL A 27 -114.63 -23.28 30.22
C VAL A 27 -113.86 -24.59 30.07
N ASP A 28 -112.57 -24.47 29.76
CA ASP A 28 -111.61 -25.58 29.84
C ASP A 28 -111.23 -25.75 31.32
N THR A 29 -111.64 -26.86 31.91
CA THR A 29 -111.43 -27.16 33.33
C THR A 29 -110.07 -27.77 33.64
N THR A 30 -109.28 -28.13 32.62
CA THR A 30 -107.90 -28.59 32.84
C THR A 30 -106.94 -27.41 32.91
N LYS A 31 -107.18 -26.39 32.08
CA LYS A 31 -106.38 -25.16 32.06
C LYS A 31 -106.95 -24.04 32.92
N ASP A 32 -108.12 -24.27 33.53
CA ASP A 32 -108.89 -23.28 34.27
C ASP A 32 -108.96 -21.93 33.55
N THR A 33 -109.35 -21.98 32.27
CA THR A 33 -109.46 -20.79 31.41
C THR A 33 -110.74 -20.82 30.57
N VAL A 34 -111.13 -19.65 30.09
CA VAL A 34 -112.21 -19.52 29.12
C VAL A 34 -111.69 -19.83 27.72
N VAL A 35 -112.49 -20.55 26.95
CA VAL A 35 -112.25 -20.81 25.53
C VAL A 35 -113.35 -20.12 24.73
N VAL A 36 -112.96 -19.29 23.77
CA VAL A 36 -113.87 -18.58 22.87
C VAL A 36 -113.98 -19.34 21.55
N HIS A 37 -115.19 -19.42 20.98
CA HIS A 37 -115.46 -20.19 19.76
C HIS A 37 -115.96 -19.30 18.61
N ASP A 38 -115.61 -19.71 17.39
CA ASP A 38 -115.91 -19.02 16.13
C ASP A 38 -116.79 -19.86 15.18
N GLY A 39 -117.38 -20.96 15.66
CA GLY A 39 -118.20 -21.84 14.83
C GLY A 39 -117.43 -22.79 13.90
N SER A 40 -116.10 -22.72 13.84
CA SER A 40 -115.30 -23.48 12.87
C SER A 40 -114.09 -24.17 13.47
N GLN A 41 -113.35 -23.51 14.37
CA GLN A 41 -112.11 -24.03 14.93
C GLN A 41 -112.37 -25.07 16.02
N LEU A 42 -111.96 -26.33 15.78
CA LEU A 42 -111.92 -27.36 16.81
C LEU A 42 -111.01 -26.92 17.97
N GLY A 43 -111.47 -27.10 19.21
CA GLY A 43 -110.75 -26.64 20.40
C GLY A 43 -110.96 -25.17 20.75
N GLY A 44 -111.49 -24.36 19.83
CA GLY A 44 -111.62 -22.91 20.00
C GLY A 44 -110.29 -22.20 20.30
N PHE A 45 -110.37 -21.01 20.91
CA PHE A 45 -109.24 -20.16 21.27
C PHE A 45 -109.16 -19.98 22.79
N PRO A 46 -108.29 -20.74 23.49
CA PRO A 46 -108.08 -20.57 24.93
C PRO A 46 -107.43 -19.23 25.24
N LEU A 47 -107.96 -18.50 26.21
CA LEU A 47 -107.36 -17.24 26.67
C LEU A 47 -106.20 -17.50 27.64
N ALA A 48 -105.19 -16.64 27.59
CA ALA A 48 -104.12 -16.63 28.59
C ALA A 48 -104.66 -16.21 29.96
N ARG A 49 -104.19 -16.90 31.00
CA ARG A 49 -104.40 -16.47 32.39
C ARG A 49 -103.52 -15.27 32.71
N GLU A 50 -103.90 -14.48 33.71
CA GLU A 50 -103.09 -13.36 34.20
C GLU A 50 -101.70 -13.82 34.66
N ASP A 51 -101.63 -15.01 35.29
CA ASP A 51 -100.38 -15.65 35.70
C ASP A 51 -99.63 -16.34 34.54
N LEU A 52 -100.19 -16.34 33.33
CA LEU A 52 -99.66 -17.02 32.13
C LEU A 52 -99.36 -18.51 32.31
N SER A 53 -99.84 -19.13 33.39
CA SER A 53 -99.53 -20.53 33.74
C SER A 53 -100.04 -21.54 32.69
N ASN A 54 -100.95 -21.11 31.83
CA ASN A 54 -101.49 -21.91 30.72
C ASN A 54 -100.84 -21.60 29.35
N VAL A 55 -99.75 -20.81 29.31
CA VAL A 55 -98.96 -20.47 28.12
C VAL A 55 -97.53 -20.99 28.26
N THR A 56 -96.96 -21.58 27.21
CA THR A 56 -95.56 -22.04 27.21
C THR A 56 -94.63 -20.92 26.72
N LEU A 57 -93.72 -20.45 27.58
CA LEU A 57 -92.86 -19.27 27.31
C LEU A 57 -91.37 -19.61 27.04
N THR A 58 -91.05 -20.86 26.70
CA THR A 58 -89.66 -21.30 26.55
C THR A 58 -89.02 -20.77 25.26
N ASN A 59 -87.83 -20.16 25.36
CA ASN A 59 -86.99 -19.65 24.26
C ASN A 59 -87.60 -18.54 23.36
N LEU A 60 -88.52 -17.72 23.89
CA LEU A 60 -89.14 -16.64 23.10
C LEU A 60 -88.52 -15.23 23.24
N ILE A 61 -87.52 -15.02 24.12
CA ILE A 61 -86.91 -13.68 24.29
C ILE A 61 -85.47 -13.68 23.78
N GLY A 62 -85.25 -13.11 22.59
CA GLY A 62 -83.96 -12.91 21.96
C GLY A 62 -83.28 -11.59 22.35
N ILE A 63 -82.01 -11.45 21.98
CA ILE A 63 -81.16 -10.26 22.24
C ILE A 63 -81.76 -8.95 21.72
N THR A 64 -82.62 -9.01 20.71
CA THR A 64 -83.32 -7.84 20.14
C THR A 64 -84.49 -7.36 21.01
N GLU A 65 -85.07 -8.23 21.84
CA GLU A 65 -86.21 -7.93 22.71
C GLU A 65 -85.79 -7.50 24.12
N LEU A 66 -84.50 -7.66 24.46
CA LEU A 66 -83.83 -7.02 25.60
C LEU A 66 -83.76 -5.49 25.36
N LYS A 67 -84.88 -4.79 25.54
CA LYS A 67 -84.92 -3.32 25.65
C LYS A 67 -84.26 -2.89 26.96
N LEU A 68 -82.93 -2.83 26.98
CA LEU A 68 -82.15 -2.31 28.10
C LEU A 68 -81.95 -0.80 27.92
N SER A 69 -82.54 0.00 28.79
CA SER A 69 -82.45 1.48 28.77
C SER A 69 -81.49 2.06 29.81
N ASP A 70 -80.75 1.21 30.53
CA ASP A 70 -80.03 1.54 31.76
C ASP A 70 -78.56 1.06 31.81
N GLY A 71 -77.84 1.16 30.68
CA GLY A 71 -76.38 1.01 30.61
C GLY A 71 -75.68 2.29 30.15
N THR A 72 -74.46 2.55 30.63
CA THR A 72 -73.57 3.63 30.17
C THR A 72 -72.51 3.11 29.18
N ALA A 73 -71.92 4.00 28.38
CA ALA A 73 -70.89 3.62 27.41
C ALA A 73 -69.72 2.89 28.09
N ASN A 74 -69.22 1.83 27.43
CA ASN A 74 -68.13 0.95 27.90
C ASN A 74 -68.48 -0.02 29.05
N GLN A 75 -69.76 -0.21 29.36
CA GLN A 75 -70.18 -1.32 30.21
C GLN A 75 -70.40 -2.60 29.40
N VAL A 76 -70.04 -3.73 29.98
CA VAL A 76 -70.31 -5.07 29.43
C VAL A 76 -71.44 -5.73 30.21
N ILE A 77 -72.18 -6.61 29.54
CA ILE A 77 -73.15 -7.48 30.21
C ILE A 77 -72.38 -8.64 30.83
N GLN A 78 -72.50 -8.82 32.14
CA GLN A 78 -71.88 -9.92 32.88
C GLN A 78 -72.95 -10.71 33.64
N THR A 79 -72.64 -11.98 33.90
CA THR A 79 -73.45 -12.83 34.79
C THR A 79 -72.72 -13.00 36.12
N ASP A 80 -73.42 -13.01 37.24
CA ASP A 80 -72.82 -13.31 38.55
C ASP A 80 -72.54 -14.81 38.79
N GLY A 81 -72.71 -15.64 37.75
CA GLY A 81 -72.56 -17.10 37.82
C GLY A 81 -73.74 -17.81 38.50
N SER A 82 -74.72 -17.08 39.06
CA SER A 82 -75.95 -17.60 39.67
C SER A 82 -77.21 -17.29 38.85
N GLY A 83 -77.03 -16.71 37.66
CA GLY A 83 -78.11 -16.42 36.71
C GLY A 83 -78.58 -14.97 36.74
N THR A 84 -78.04 -14.12 37.62
CA THR A 84 -78.31 -12.68 37.57
C THR A 84 -77.44 -12.06 36.48
N ILE A 85 -78.07 -11.30 35.59
CA ILE A 85 -77.39 -10.53 34.55
C ILE A 85 -77.30 -9.07 35.02
N SER A 86 -76.11 -8.46 34.97
CA SER A 86 -75.87 -7.07 35.35
C SER A 86 -74.90 -6.37 34.40
N PHE A 87 -74.91 -5.04 34.37
CA PHE A 87 -73.88 -4.26 33.68
C PHE A 87 -72.65 -4.09 34.59
N GLY A 88 -71.50 -4.55 34.12
CA GLY A 88 -70.20 -4.37 34.77
C GLY A 88 -69.37 -3.31 34.05
N THR A 89 -68.66 -2.47 34.80
CA THR A 89 -67.55 -1.67 34.26
C THR A 89 -66.33 -2.56 34.13
N ILE A 90 -65.67 -2.53 32.96
CA ILE A 90 -64.31 -3.07 32.83
C ILE A 90 -63.45 -2.30 33.83
N ASP A 91 -62.83 -3.01 34.77
CA ASP A 91 -61.92 -2.37 35.71
C ASP A 91 -60.73 -1.81 34.92
N ILE A 92 -60.65 -0.48 34.83
CA ILE A 92 -59.59 0.26 34.13
C ILE A 92 -58.38 0.44 35.08
N ALA A 93 -58.40 -0.15 36.29
CA ALA A 93 -57.20 -0.47 37.06
C ALA A 93 -56.62 -1.83 36.59
N GLY A 94 -56.25 -1.88 35.31
CA GLY A 94 -55.52 -2.99 34.71
C GLY A 94 -56.38 -3.97 33.91
N ALA A 95 -56.41 -3.74 32.58
CA ALA A 95 -56.99 -4.56 31.50
C ALA A 95 -58.52 -4.39 31.31
N THR A 96 -59.00 -3.93 30.15
CA THR A 96 -58.84 -4.58 28.83
C THR A 96 -59.33 -3.58 27.77
N ILE A 97 -58.53 -3.12 26.80
CA ILE A 97 -58.16 -3.84 25.58
C ILE A 97 -56.78 -3.36 25.14
N GLY A 98 -55.75 -4.17 25.38
CA GLY A 98 -54.47 -4.02 24.71
C GLY A 98 -53.24 -3.82 25.60
N ALA A 99 -53.26 -3.18 26.76
CA ALA A 99 -51.97 -2.90 27.42
C ALA A 99 -51.43 -4.10 28.19
N VAL A 100 -50.21 -4.53 27.85
CA VAL A 100 -49.37 -5.39 28.70
C VAL A 100 -48.79 -4.51 29.82
N GLY A 101 -48.99 -4.88 31.08
CA GLY A 101 -48.53 -4.11 32.24
C GLY A 101 -47.15 -4.52 32.74
N GLY A 102 -46.68 -3.89 33.82
CA GLY A 102 -45.37 -4.19 34.43
C GLY A 102 -44.19 -3.64 33.64
N ASP A 103 -43.19 -4.48 33.38
CA ASP A 103 -41.97 -4.16 32.62
C ASP A 103 -42.18 -4.16 31.10
N ILE A 104 -43.41 -4.50 30.67
CA ILE A 104 -43.84 -4.51 29.28
C ILE A 104 -44.73 -3.28 29.01
N GLU A 105 -44.65 -2.73 27.81
CA GLU A 105 -45.47 -1.67 27.24
C GLU A 105 -46.03 -2.08 25.88
N GLY A 106 -46.89 -1.23 25.31
CA GLY A 106 -47.50 -1.44 24.00
C GLY A 106 -48.86 -2.11 24.07
N THR A 107 -49.28 -2.72 22.96
CA THR A 107 -50.59 -3.38 22.84
C THR A 107 -50.47 -4.90 22.90
N ILE A 108 -51.57 -5.65 23.03
CA ILE A 108 -51.59 -7.12 23.01
C ILE A 108 -50.97 -7.64 21.70
N ALA A 109 -51.07 -6.87 20.62
CA ALA A 109 -50.48 -7.19 19.32
C ALA A 109 -49.03 -6.70 19.14
N ASN A 110 -48.54 -5.78 19.97
CA ASN A 110 -47.17 -5.25 19.90
C ASN A 110 -46.63 -4.99 21.31
N ALA A 111 -46.52 -6.06 22.09
CA ALA A 111 -45.96 -6.04 23.42
C ALA A 111 -44.43 -5.89 23.32
N GLN A 112 -43.88 -4.84 23.92
CA GLN A 112 -42.44 -4.58 23.95
C GLN A 112 -42.01 -4.31 25.38
N ILE A 113 -40.80 -4.73 25.75
CA ILE A 113 -40.22 -4.34 27.04
C ILE A 113 -39.95 -2.83 26.99
N LYS A 114 -40.29 -2.10 28.05
CA LYS A 114 -40.04 -0.64 28.10
C LYS A 114 -38.56 -0.36 27.91
N ALA A 115 -38.23 0.75 27.25
CA ALA A 115 -36.84 1.18 27.17
C ALA A 115 -36.25 1.34 28.59
N ASN A 116 -35.09 0.73 28.84
CA ASN A 116 -34.31 0.84 30.07
C ASN A 116 -34.97 0.30 31.37
N VAL A 117 -36.00 -0.56 31.31
CA VAL A 117 -36.57 -1.15 32.54
C VAL A 117 -35.99 -2.51 32.91
N VAL A 118 -35.33 -3.21 31.99
CA VAL A 118 -34.66 -4.49 32.30
C VAL A 118 -33.18 -4.23 32.52
N GLY A 119 -32.80 -4.04 33.78
CA GLY A 119 -31.43 -3.94 34.25
C GLY A 119 -30.91 -5.24 34.86
N ILE A 120 -29.72 -5.20 35.46
CA ILE A 120 -29.07 -6.40 36.02
C ILE A 120 -29.89 -7.10 37.11
N ALA A 121 -30.74 -6.35 37.84
CA ALA A 121 -31.58 -6.88 38.90
C ALA A 121 -32.78 -7.64 38.33
N GLU A 122 -33.40 -7.11 37.26
CA GLU A 122 -34.52 -7.74 36.58
C GLU A 122 -34.09 -8.91 35.68
N ILE A 123 -32.85 -8.92 35.19
CA ILE A 123 -32.28 -10.02 34.39
C ILE A 123 -32.13 -11.31 35.24
N ASN A 124 -32.10 -11.22 36.58
CA ASN A 124 -32.05 -12.35 37.53
C ASN A 124 -31.06 -13.47 37.13
N VAL A 125 -29.92 -13.08 36.56
CA VAL A 125 -28.85 -14.01 36.21
C VAL A 125 -27.97 -14.22 37.43
N THR A 126 -27.70 -15.49 37.72
CA THR A 126 -26.81 -15.93 38.80
C THR A 126 -25.38 -16.19 38.30
N ASP A 127 -25.16 -16.03 36.99
CA ASP A 127 -23.90 -16.21 36.29
C ASP A 127 -23.36 -14.90 35.72
N GLY A 128 -22.04 -14.85 35.53
CA GLY A 128 -21.27 -13.66 35.18
C GLY A 128 -20.35 -13.21 36.32
N THR A 129 -19.06 -13.08 36.04
CA THR A 129 -18.06 -12.53 36.99
C THR A 129 -17.68 -11.10 36.63
N SER A 130 -17.19 -10.32 37.60
CA SER A 130 -16.69 -8.95 37.36
C SER A 130 -15.66 -8.92 36.23
N GLY A 131 -15.85 -8.04 35.24
CA GLY A 131 -14.99 -7.93 34.05
C GLY A 131 -15.53 -8.63 32.79
N GLN A 132 -16.67 -9.32 32.88
CA GLN A 132 -17.37 -9.89 31.72
C GLN A 132 -18.40 -8.91 31.15
N ALA A 133 -18.51 -8.85 29.83
CA ALA A 133 -19.59 -8.18 29.12
C ALA A 133 -20.56 -9.22 28.55
N LEU A 134 -21.82 -8.83 28.41
CA LEU A 134 -22.79 -9.61 27.66
C LEU A 134 -22.49 -9.46 26.16
N ILE A 135 -22.08 -10.54 25.52
CA ILE A 135 -21.72 -10.61 24.10
C ILE A 135 -22.75 -11.45 23.33
N THR A 136 -22.92 -11.17 22.05
CA THR A 136 -23.74 -11.97 21.12
C THR A 136 -22.87 -12.86 20.25
N ASN A 137 -23.31 -14.09 19.96
CA ASN A 137 -22.65 -14.97 18.99
C ASN A 137 -22.96 -14.60 17.52
N GLY A 138 -23.59 -13.44 17.28
CA GLY A 138 -24.00 -13.00 15.95
C GLY A 138 -25.23 -13.72 15.37
N SER A 139 -25.74 -14.74 16.06
CA SER A 139 -26.97 -15.49 15.72
C SER A 139 -28.09 -15.27 16.75
N GLY A 140 -27.93 -14.26 17.62
CA GLY A 140 -28.94 -13.85 18.60
C GLY A 140 -28.83 -14.52 19.97
N THR A 141 -27.88 -15.43 20.19
CA THR A 141 -27.60 -15.97 21.54
C THR A 141 -26.72 -14.99 22.31
N LEU A 142 -27.16 -14.60 23.50
CA LEU A 142 -26.42 -13.75 24.43
C LEU A 142 -25.70 -14.60 25.48
N SER A 143 -24.44 -14.29 25.77
CA SER A 143 -23.62 -14.96 26.79
C SER A 143 -22.64 -13.98 27.45
N PHE A 144 -22.25 -14.20 28.70
CA PHE A 144 -21.17 -13.42 29.33
C PHE A 144 -19.80 -13.88 28.81
N GLY A 145 -19.00 -12.95 28.33
CA GLY A 145 -17.62 -13.18 27.87
C GLY A 145 -16.67 -12.11 28.41
N ASP A 146 -15.41 -12.47 28.59
CA ASP A 146 -14.40 -11.57 29.16
C ASP A 146 -14.16 -10.35 28.26
N VAL A 147 -14.10 -9.15 28.86
CA VAL A 147 -13.64 -7.93 28.17
C VAL A 147 -12.13 -7.84 28.29
N LEU A 148 -11.39 -8.35 27.30
CA LEU A 148 -9.93 -8.17 27.24
C LEU A 148 -9.60 -6.76 26.76
N THR A 149 -9.43 -5.82 27.69
CA THR A 149 -9.04 -4.43 27.39
C THR A 149 -7.59 -4.31 26.91
N ASP A 150 -6.74 -5.30 27.18
CA ASP A 150 -5.37 -5.39 26.69
C ASP A 150 -4.91 -6.86 26.61
N PRO A 151 -5.22 -7.58 25.52
CA PRO A 151 -4.99 -9.01 25.44
C PRO A 151 -3.50 -9.38 25.51
N ALA A 152 -3.20 -10.48 26.18
CA ALA A 152 -1.85 -11.04 26.23
C ALA A 152 -1.40 -11.51 24.85
N LEU A 153 -0.14 -11.21 24.50
CA LEU A 153 0.47 -11.62 23.24
C LEU A 153 1.17 -12.98 23.38
N GLY A 154 1.17 -13.74 22.27
CA GLY A 154 1.74 -15.08 22.18
C GLY A 154 2.87 -15.22 21.16
N GLY A 155 3.45 -16.41 21.07
CA GLY A 155 4.48 -16.75 20.08
C GLY A 155 5.84 -16.08 20.35
N HIS A 156 6.27 -15.19 19.46
CA HIS A 156 7.55 -14.46 19.56
C HIS A 156 7.46 -13.21 20.44
N LEU A 157 6.25 -12.83 20.85
CA LEU A 157 5.98 -11.66 21.67
C LEU A 157 5.39 -12.09 23.02
N SER A 158 5.82 -11.42 24.09
CA SER A 158 5.27 -11.48 25.45
C SER A 158 4.66 -10.13 25.85
N GLY A 159 4.04 -10.10 27.03
CA GLY A 159 3.33 -8.92 27.51
C GLY A 159 1.94 -8.81 26.89
N THR A 160 1.48 -7.59 26.71
CA THR A 160 0.14 -7.27 26.22
C THR A 160 0.22 -6.44 24.94
N THR A 161 -0.90 -6.19 24.26
CA THR A 161 -0.91 -5.34 23.05
C THR A 161 -0.40 -3.93 23.29
N SER A 162 -0.58 -3.37 24.50
CA SER A 162 -0.09 -2.03 24.86
C SER A 162 1.36 -2.01 25.35
N ASN A 163 1.90 -3.16 25.78
CA ASN A 163 3.26 -3.29 26.29
C ASN A 163 3.91 -4.60 25.81
N ALA A 164 4.07 -4.70 24.49
CA ALA A 164 4.64 -5.88 23.85
C ALA A 164 6.16 -5.90 23.99
N THR A 165 6.70 -7.02 24.47
CA THR A 165 8.14 -7.29 24.47
C THR A 165 8.44 -8.51 23.61
N ILE A 166 9.59 -8.52 22.94
CA ILE A 166 10.06 -9.75 22.28
C ILE A 166 10.62 -10.66 23.38
N ARG A 167 10.26 -11.95 23.36
CA ARG A 167 10.78 -12.90 24.35
C ARG A 167 12.28 -13.09 24.16
N ASP A 168 12.98 -13.38 25.25
CA ASP A 168 14.40 -13.75 25.19
C ASP A 168 14.63 -14.88 24.17
N ASP A 169 15.79 -14.85 23.52
CA ASP A 169 16.22 -15.81 22.49
C ASP A 169 15.30 -15.98 21.26
N THR A 170 14.31 -15.12 21.10
CA THR A 170 13.38 -15.19 19.96
C THR A 170 14.04 -14.76 18.66
N ILE A 171 14.86 -13.69 18.70
CA ILE A 171 15.61 -13.25 17.53
C ILE A 171 16.88 -14.09 17.45
N THR A 172 16.79 -15.20 16.72
CA THR A 172 17.95 -16.07 16.47
C THR A 172 18.82 -15.50 15.36
N SER A 173 20.09 -15.92 15.30
CA SER A 173 21.00 -15.58 14.19
C SER A 173 20.45 -16.02 12.82
N GLY A 174 19.55 -17.00 12.77
CA GLY A 174 18.82 -17.40 11.56
C GLY A 174 17.95 -16.27 10.98
N MET A 175 17.36 -15.45 11.84
CA MET A 175 16.37 -14.41 11.49
C MET A 175 16.97 -13.08 11.05
N LEU A 176 18.26 -12.86 11.29
CA LEU A 176 18.96 -11.67 10.79
C LEU A 176 19.32 -11.84 9.31
N THR A 177 19.60 -10.77 8.56
CA THR A 177 20.19 -10.91 7.23
C THR A 177 21.68 -11.22 7.36
N THR A 178 22.31 -11.90 6.39
CA THR A 178 23.74 -12.29 6.49
C THR A 178 24.66 -11.11 6.83
N ALA A 179 24.36 -9.91 6.34
CA ALA A 179 25.10 -8.68 6.64
C ALA A 179 24.98 -8.20 8.10
N LEU A 180 23.89 -8.57 8.79
CA LEU A 180 23.65 -8.29 10.22
C LEU A 180 24.10 -9.44 11.13
N LYS A 181 24.38 -10.65 10.59
CA LYS A 181 24.78 -11.83 11.37
C LYS A 181 26.25 -11.80 11.77
N ASN A 182 27.12 -11.35 10.87
CA ASN A 182 28.56 -11.51 11.02
C ASN A 182 29.24 -10.22 10.58
N PHE A 183 29.76 -9.46 11.54
CA PHE A 183 30.89 -8.61 11.22
C PHE A 183 32.08 -9.53 10.88
N THR A 184 32.80 -9.21 9.81
CA THR A 184 34.04 -9.94 9.49
C THR A 184 35.07 -9.64 10.58
N VAL A 185 35.55 -10.67 11.25
CA VAL A 185 36.57 -10.58 12.30
C VAL A 185 37.79 -11.35 11.85
N ASP A 186 38.94 -10.69 11.86
CA ASP A 186 40.23 -11.35 11.78
C ASP A 186 40.84 -11.49 13.17
N GLU A 187 41.35 -12.68 13.47
CA GLU A 187 42.08 -12.96 14.70
C GLU A 187 43.51 -13.38 14.39
N PHE A 188 44.47 -12.75 15.07
CA PHE A 188 45.88 -13.06 14.97
C PHE A 188 46.50 -13.26 16.36
N ILE A 189 47.65 -13.90 16.40
CA ILE A 189 48.47 -14.03 17.60
C ILE A 189 49.77 -13.26 17.37
N GLY A 190 50.10 -12.37 18.29
CA GLY A 190 51.35 -11.61 18.24
C GLY A 190 52.57 -12.53 18.23
N ALA A 191 53.53 -12.24 17.35
CA ALA A 191 54.76 -13.00 17.20
C ALA A 191 55.97 -12.07 17.31
N SER A 192 57.15 -12.63 17.63
CA SER A 192 58.35 -11.83 17.84
C SER A 192 58.70 -11.02 16.60
N ALA A 193 58.79 -9.70 16.77
CA ALA A 193 59.11 -8.70 15.74
C ALA A 193 58.10 -8.57 14.57
N GLN A 194 56.98 -9.31 14.56
CA GLN A 194 55.97 -9.18 13.51
C GLN A 194 55.13 -7.92 13.73
N THR A 195 55.08 -7.04 12.73
CA THR A 195 54.23 -5.84 12.76
C THR A 195 53.07 -5.91 11.77
N THR A 196 53.15 -6.77 10.75
CA THR A 196 52.17 -6.82 9.65
C THR A 196 51.41 -8.14 9.62
N PHE A 197 50.09 -8.04 9.47
CA PHE A 197 49.15 -9.15 9.43
C PHE A 197 48.26 -9.02 8.19
N THR A 198 47.87 -10.15 7.60
CA THR A 198 47.00 -10.19 6.41
C THR A 198 45.55 -10.35 6.83
N LEU A 199 44.70 -9.41 6.44
CA LEU A 199 43.26 -9.40 6.72
C LEU A 199 42.52 -10.28 5.70
N THR A 200 41.43 -10.93 6.13
CA THR A 200 40.59 -11.76 5.24
C THR A 200 39.71 -10.91 4.31
N GLY A 201 39.48 -9.64 4.65
CA GLY A 201 38.68 -8.70 3.87
C GLY A 201 39.46 -7.46 3.44
N ALA A 202 39.04 -6.84 2.33
CA ALA A 202 39.56 -5.54 1.92
C ALA A 202 39.02 -4.42 2.81
N VAL A 203 39.90 -3.58 3.34
CA VAL A 203 39.61 -2.43 4.19
C VAL A 203 39.96 -1.15 3.44
N GLY A 204 39.00 -0.23 3.35
CA GLY A 204 39.19 1.05 2.65
C GLY A 204 39.90 2.13 3.47
N SER A 205 39.90 2.03 4.80
CA SER A 205 40.49 3.03 5.70
C SER A 205 40.71 2.42 7.10
N VAL A 206 41.71 2.90 7.85
CA VAL A 206 41.93 2.51 9.26
C VAL A 206 40.70 2.74 10.14
N ASN A 207 39.84 3.70 9.79
CA ASN A 207 38.59 3.99 10.52
C ASN A 207 37.49 2.95 10.26
N ALA A 208 37.69 2.05 9.28
CA ALA A 208 36.80 0.93 9.00
C ALA A 208 37.20 -0.33 9.80
N LEU A 209 38.11 -0.21 10.75
CA LEU A 209 38.48 -1.28 11.67
C LEU A 209 38.31 -0.84 13.12
N LEU A 210 37.84 -1.76 13.95
CA LEU A 210 38.02 -1.70 15.40
C LEU A 210 39.01 -2.78 15.80
N VAL A 211 40.15 -2.36 16.33
CA VAL A 211 41.29 -3.25 16.61
C VAL A 211 41.49 -3.39 18.11
N TYR A 212 41.60 -4.63 18.59
CA TYR A 212 41.90 -4.97 19.97
C TYR A 212 43.21 -5.74 20.05
N ILE A 213 43.99 -5.49 21.09
CA ILE A 213 45.12 -6.34 21.51
C ILE A 213 44.86 -6.72 22.97
N ASP A 214 44.70 -8.02 23.25
CA ASP A 214 44.33 -8.56 24.57
C ASP A 214 43.10 -7.86 25.20
N GLY A 215 42.12 -7.52 24.36
CA GLY A 215 40.89 -6.84 24.78
C GLY A 215 41.01 -5.32 24.92
N ILE A 216 42.19 -4.73 24.70
CA ILE A 216 42.40 -3.28 24.74
C ILE A 216 42.25 -2.70 23.33
N VAL A 217 41.32 -1.74 23.16
CA VAL A 217 41.13 -1.02 21.90
C VAL A 217 42.39 -0.22 21.55
N GLN A 218 42.89 -0.39 20.33
CA GLN A 218 44.02 0.36 19.81
C GLN A 218 43.52 1.60 19.04
N PRO A 219 44.12 2.78 19.25
CA PRO A 219 43.77 3.98 18.47
C PRO A 219 44.20 3.80 17.02
N THR A 220 43.53 4.48 16.10
CA THR A 220 43.83 4.42 14.65
C THR A 220 45.22 4.97 14.28
N THR A 221 45.90 5.63 15.23
CA THR A 221 47.31 6.06 15.09
C THR A 221 48.32 4.96 15.42
N ALA A 222 47.90 3.85 16.03
CA ALA A 222 48.77 2.72 16.39
C ALA A 222 48.99 1.73 15.23
N TYR A 223 48.29 1.90 14.11
CA TYR A 223 48.39 1.03 12.95
C TYR A 223 48.11 1.77 11.65
N SER A 224 48.50 1.16 10.54
CA SER A 224 48.26 1.64 9.18
C SER A 224 47.81 0.49 8.29
N LEU A 225 47.37 0.81 7.06
CA LEU A 225 47.00 -0.18 6.05
C LEU A 225 47.99 -0.08 4.86
N PRO A 226 49.09 -0.86 4.86
CA PRO A 226 50.04 -0.87 3.73
C PRO A 226 49.40 -1.29 2.40
N SER A 227 48.35 -2.11 2.48
CA SER A 227 47.49 -2.53 1.38
C SER A 227 46.06 -2.66 1.91
N THR A 228 45.09 -2.82 1.01
CA THR A 228 43.69 -3.04 1.42
C THR A 228 43.47 -4.32 2.21
N THR A 229 44.38 -5.30 2.15
CA THR A 229 44.25 -6.60 2.84
C THR A 229 45.34 -6.82 3.88
N SER A 230 45.98 -5.75 4.37
CA SER A 230 47.00 -5.85 5.40
C SER A 230 46.90 -4.74 6.42
N ILE A 231 47.06 -5.08 7.69
CA ILE A 231 47.24 -4.13 8.79
C ILE A 231 48.68 -4.20 9.28
N GLN A 232 49.29 -3.04 9.54
CA GLN A 232 50.62 -2.93 10.12
C GLN A 232 50.58 -2.07 11.38
N PHE A 233 50.99 -2.65 12.51
CA PHE A 233 51.15 -1.95 13.78
C PHE A 233 52.46 -1.17 13.82
N THR A 234 52.43 0.03 14.41
CA THR A 234 53.63 0.88 14.55
C THR A 234 54.62 0.32 15.57
N VAL A 235 54.13 -0.45 16.54
CA VAL A 235 54.91 -1.23 17.50
C VAL A 235 54.48 -2.69 17.37
N ALA A 236 55.43 -3.62 17.33
CA ALA A 236 55.12 -5.05 17.24
C ALA A 236 54.24 -5.47 18.42
N PRO A 237 53.06 -6.08 18.18
CA PRO A 237 52.24 -6.61 19.26
C PRO A 237 53.04 -7.61 20.11
N PRO A 238 52.81 -7.67 21.44
CA PRO A 238 53.52 -8.60 22.30
C PRO A 238 53.37 -10.05 21.86
N VAL A 239 54.38 -10.87 22.12
CA VAL A 239 54.33 -12.31 21.81
C VAL A 239 53.15 -12.94 22.55
N SER A 240 52.37 -13.75 21.84
CA SER A 240 51.16 -14.43 22.32
C SER A 240 49.95 -13.52 22.60
N ALA A 241 50.05 -12.20 22.37
CA ALA A 241 48.89 -11.31 22.50
C ALA A 241 47.82 -11.65 21.45
N VAL A 242 46.56 -11.70 21.85
CA VAL A 242 45.44 -11.93 20.93
C VAL A 242 45.08 -10.60 20.26
N ILE A 243 45.21 -10.56 18.95
CA ILE A 243 44.87 -9.40 18.14
C ILE A 243 43.54 -9.71 17.46
N ARG A 244 42.56 -8.82 17.62
CA ARG A 244 41.26 -8.93 16.95
C ARG A 244 40.99 -7.69 16.12
N CYS A 245 40.78 -7.86 14.82
CA CYS A 245 40.43 -6.81 13.88
C CYS A 245 38.99 -7.00 13.40
N LEU A 246 38.09 -6.15 13.88
CA LEU A 246 36.67 -6.14 13.50
C LEU A 246 36.45 -5.18 12.33
N HIS A 247 35.90 -5.67 11.21
CA HIS A 247 35.54 -4.85 10.05
C HIS A 247 34.24 -4.10 10.31
N LEU A 248 34.31 -2.77 10.20
CA LEU A 248 33.18 -1.87 10.36
C LEU A 248 32.62 -1.49 8.98
N GLY A 249 31.46 -2.06 8.64
CA GLY A 249 30.74 -1.77 7.40
C GLY A 249 31.31 -2.47 6.15
N PHE A 250 30.77 -2.10 4.99
CA PHE A 250 31.22 -2.59 3.67
C PHE A 250 32.05 -1.52 2.96
N GLN A 251 33.09 -1.94 2.24
CA GLN A 251 33.96 -1.03 1.49
C GLN A 251 33.14 -0.28 0.43
N SER A 252 32.98 1.04 0.60
CA SER A 252 32.51 1.90 -0.48
C SER A 252 33.67 2.08 -1.46
N THR A 253 33.64 1.33 -2.55
CA THR A 253 34.60 1.51 -3.65
C THR A 253 34.24 2.80 -4.37
N VAL A 254 34.84 3.93 -3.98
CA VAL A 254 35.04 5.04 -4.94
C VAL A 254 36.12 4.56 -5.90
N GLY A 255 35.71 3.67 -6.81
CA GLY A 255 36.61 2.91 -7.65
C GLY A 255 37.25 3.79 -8.71
N VAL A 256 38.53 3.54 -8.98
CA VAL A 256 39.07 3.72 -10.33
C VAL A 256 38.09 3.03 -11.28
N PRO A 257 37.54 3.74 -12.29
CA PRO A 257 36.64 3.11 -13.26
C PRO A 257 37.33 1.88 -13.86
N SER A 258 36.62 0.77 -14.00
CA SER A 258 37.17 -0.39 -14.70
C SER A 258 37.51 -0.02 -16.15
N ASP A 259 38.45 -0.75 -16.75
CA ASP A 259 38.85 -0.53 -18.14
C ASP A 259 37.62 -0.54 -19.07
N GLY A 260 37.56 0.45 -19.97
CA GLY A 260 36.44 0.65 -20.89
C GLY A 260 35.14 1.19 -20.26
N ALA A 261 35.07 1.35 -18.92
CA ALA A 261 33.87 1.88 -18.29
C ALA A 261 33.64 3.35 -18.59
N VAL A 262 34.66 4.14 -18.87
CA VAL A 262 34.53 5.55 -19.25
C VAL A 262 34.24 5.67 -20.74
N THR A 263 32.95 5.54 -21.10
CA THR A 263 32.46 5.75 -22.47
C THR A 263 32.33 7.24 -22.79
N THR A 264 32.28 7.61 -24.07
CA THR A 264 32.05 9.01 -24.50
C THR A 264 30.83 9.65 -23.86
N ALA A 265 29.72 8.93 -23.69
CA ALA A 265 28.49 9.45 -23.05
C ALA A 265 28.65 9.80 -21.56
N LYS A 266 29.71 9.30 -20.90
CA LYS A 266 30.04 9.60 -19.49
C LYS A 266 30.95 10.82 -19.35
N LEU A 267 31.51 11.32 -20.45
CA LEU A 267 32.28 12.54 -20.50
C LEU A 267 31.40 13.64 -21.10
N ALA A 268 31.15 14.69 -20.32
CA ALA A 268 30.51 15.88 -20.86
C ALA A 268 31.37 16.48 -21.98
N ALA A 269 30.74 17.23 -22.89
CA ALA A 269 31.48 17.99 -23.90
C ALA A 269 32.53 18.89 -23.23
N ASN A 270 33.75 18.90 -23.77
CA ASN A 270 34.90 19.64 -23.21
C ASN A 270 35.33 19.21 -21.80
N ALA A 271 34.90 18.03 -21.31
CA ALA A 271 35.30 17.56 -19.99
C ALA A 271 36.80 17.28 -19.87
N VAL A 272 37.48 16.89 -20.95
CA VAL A 272 38.93 16.67 -20.98
C VAL A 272 39.59 17.93 -21.56
N THR A 273 40.17 18.76 -20.69
CA THR A 273 40.90 19.97 -21.06
C THR A 273 42.41 19.69 -21.06
N SER A 274 43.22 20.57 -21.63
CA SER A 274 44.68 20.39 -21.68
C SER A 274 45.29 20.19 -20.28
N ALA A 275 44.79 20.88 -19.25
CA ALA A 275 45.26 20.72 -17.87
C ALA A 275 44.98 19.31 -17.27
N LYS A 276 44.10 18.53 -17.90
CA LYS A 276 43.81 17.14 -17.50
C LYS A 276 44.61 16.11 -18.29
N ILE A 277 45.38 16.56 -19.29
CA ILE A 277 46.29 15.74 -20.08
C ILE A 277 47.70 16.02 -19.55
N LEU A 278 48.39 14.97 -19.10
CA LEU A 278 49.78 15.12 -18.68
C LEU A 278 50.66 15.38 -19.90
N ASP A 279 51.52 16.38 -19.82
CA ASP A 279 52.42 16.76 -20.92
C ASP A 279 53.28 15.57 -21.38
N GLY A 280 53.36 15.37 -22.69
CA GLY A 280 54.17 14.30 -23.30
C GLY A 280 53.56 12.89 -23.24
N THR A 281 52.33 12.72 -22.74
CA THR A 281 51.72 11.37 -22.62
C THR A 281 50.95 10.90 -23.85
N ILE A 282 50.54 11.81 -24.74
CA ILE A 282 49.86 11.43 -25.99
C ILE A 282 50.88 10.79 -26.93
N ALA A 283 50.83 9.47 -27.06
CA ALA A 283 51.67 8.71 -27.97
C ALA A 283 51.14 8.78 -29.41
N THR A 284 51.98 8.44 -30.39
CA THR A 284 51.56 8.40 -31.81
C THR A 284 50.36 7.49 -32.04
N GLY A 285 50.26 6.37 -31.31
CA GLY A 285 49.14 5.44 -31.41
C GLY A 285 47.79 5.99 -30.90
N ASP A 286 47.82 7.02 -30.05
CA ASP A 286 46.61 7.68 -29.52
C ASP A 286 45.98 8.64 -30.54
N ILE A 287 46.75 9.02 -31.57
CA ILE A 287 46.35 9.96 -32.61
C ILE A 287 46.03 9.15 -33.88
N ALA A 288 44.76 9.16 -34.29
CA ALA A 288 44.37 8.52 -35.54
C ALA A 288 45.11 9.13 -36.75
N ASN A 289 45.35 8.32 -37.79
CA ASN A 289 45.94 8.80 -39.04
C ASN A 289 45.13 9.99 -39.60
N ASN A 290 45.83 11.03 -40.05
CA ASN A 290 45.24 12.28 -40.56
C ASN A 290 44.38 13.06 -39.55
N ALA A 291 44.42 12.72 -38.26
CA ALA A 291 43.66 13.46 -37.25
C ALA A 291 44.17 14.89 -37.06
N ILE A 292 45.46 15.14 -37.33
CA ILE A 292 46.04 16.49 -37.31
C ILE A 292 45.98 17.06 -38.73
N THR A 293 44.94 17.85 -38.99
CA THR A 293 44.73 18.57 -40.25
C THR A 293 45.41 19.95 -40.20
N GLU A 294 45.60 20.60 -41.34
CA GLU A 294 46.17 21.96 -41.42
C GLU A 294 45.45 22.95 -40.49
N ALA A 295 44.12 22.90 -40.39
CA ALA A 295 43.34 23.74 -39.48
C ALA A 295 43.66 23.57 -37.98
N LYS A 296 44.34 22.47 -37.59
CA LYS A 296 44.78 22.21 -36.21
C LYS A 296 46.23 22.66 -35.96
N ILE A 297 46.96 23.03 -37.01
CA ILE A 297 48.33 23.53 -36.95
C ILE A 297 48.26 25.04 -37.13
N PHE A 298 48.59 25.79 -36.08
CA PHE A 298 48.61 27.24 -36.19
C PHE A 298 49.73 27.70 -37.14
N ALA A 299 49.54 28.82 -37.83
CA ALA A 299 50.54 29.33 -38.76
C ALA A 299 51.89 29.57 -38.04
N GLN A 300 52.99 29.23 -38.70
CA GLN A 300 54.37 29.40 -38.19
C GLN A 300 54.72 28.55 -36.94
N THR A 301 53.90 27.57 -36.55
CA THR A 301 54.22 26.68 -35.41
C THR A 301 55.28 25.65 -35.75
N ILE A 302 55.36 25.24 -37.03
CA ILE A 302 56.40 24.34 -37.52
C ILE A 302 57.65 25.19 -37.76
N THR A 303 58.65 25.00 -36.91
CA THR A 303 59.94 25.70 -36.99
C THR A 303 60.99 24.82 -37.67
N ASN A 304 62.18 25.38 -37.93
CA ASN A 304 63.32 24.59 -38.42
C ASN A 304 63.71 23.43 -37.48
N ALA A 305 63.52 23.59 -36.17
CA ALA A 305 63.75 22.52 -35.19
C ALA A 305 62.70 21.41 -35.26
N SER A 306 61.51 21.71 -35.81
CA SER A 306 60.43 20.75 -36.02
C SER A 306 60.64 19.86 -37.24
N ILE A 307 61.57 20.21 -38.14
CA ILE A 307 61.82 19.49 -39.40
C ILE A 307 63.25 18.94 -39.36
N THR A 308 63.38 17.61 -39.37
CA THR A 308 64.69 16.97 -39.47
C THR A 308 65.33 17.29 -40.83
N PRO A 309 66.62 17.70 -40.88
CA PRO A 309 67.30 17.97 -42.15
C PRO A 309 67.20 16.82 -43.15
N GLY A 310 66.96 17.14 -44.43
CA GLY A 310 66.88 16.16 -45.51
C GLY A 310 65.58 15.35 -45.61
N THR A 311 64.57 15.66 -44.80
CA THR A 311 63.29 14.91 -44.82
C THR A 311 62.29 15.42 -45.85
N ILE A 312 62.37 16.70 -46.23
CA ILE A 312 61.52 17.26 -47.30
C ILE A 312 62.07 16.81 -48.64
N ARG A 313 61.31 16.01 -49.40
CA ARG A 313 61.68 15.57 -50.76
C ARG A 313 61.03 16.51 -51.76
N SER A 314 61.53 16.49 -52.99
CA SER A 314 61.07 17.38 -54.05
C SER A 314 59.56 17.28 -54.34
N GLN A 315 58.97 16.10 -54.14
CA GLN A 315 57.53 15.87 -54.34
C GLN A 315 56.64 16.56 -53.29
N GLU A 316 57.19 16.90 -52.11
CA GLU A 316 56.47 17.65 -51.08
C GLU A 316 56.53 19.18 -51.30
N ILE A 317 57.35 19.64 -52.25
CA ILE A 317 57.47 21.05 -52.62
C ILE A 317 56.69 21.25 -53.92
N ALA A 318 55.66 22.10 -53.88
CA ALA A 318 54.93 22.41 -55.10
C ALA A 318 55.81 23.21 -56.09
N ASN A 319 55.57 23.01 -57.38
CA ASN A 319 56.31 23.72 -58.42
C ASN A 319 56.16 25.24 -58.25
N ALA A 320 57.25 25.97 -58.48
CA ALA A 320 57.33 27.43 -58.41
C ALA A 320 57.03 28.06 -57.03
N THR A 321 57.04 27.28 -55.93
CA THR A 321 56.88 27.86 -54.58
C THR A 321 58.18 28.33 -53.95
N ILE A 322 59.34 27.82 -54.40
CA ILE A 322 60.64 28.36 -54.02
C ILE A 322 61.00 29.45 -55.03
N THR A 323 60.91 30.69 -54.59
CA THR A 323 61.18 31.90 -55.37
C THR A 323 62.51 32.53 -54.95
N GLY A 324 62.96 33.54 -55.68
CA GLY A 324 64.22 34.23 -55.36
C GLY A 324 64.26 34.87 -53.98
N THR A 325 63.11 35.20 -53.37
CA THR A 325 63.07 35.74 -52.00
C THR A 325 63.25 34.67 -50.93
N ASP A 326 62.98 33.41 -51.25
CA ASP A 326 63.15 32.27 -50.32
C ASP A 326 64.63 31.82 -50.25
N MET A 327 65.45 32.34 -51.15
CA MET A 327 66.86 31.99 -51.30
C MET A 327 67.74 33.18 -50.91
N ALA A 328 68.63 32.97 -49.94
CA ALA A 328 69.60 34.01 -49.59
C ALA A 328 70.53 34.29 -50.78
N ALA A 329 70.94 35.55 -50.94
CA ALA A 329 71.88 35.95 -51.99
C ALA A 329 73.16 35.11 -51.91
N ASN A 330 73.63 34.60 -53.05
CA ASN A 330 74.80 33.72 -53.19
C ASN A 330 74.73 32.39 -52.41
N SER A 331 73.55 31.97 -51.92
CA SER A 331 73.41 30.70 -51.19
C SER A 331 73.57 29.47 -52.09
N ILE A 332 73.19 29.59 -53.37
CA ILE A 332 73.44 28.59 -54.40
C ILE A 332 74.72 28.97 -55.14
N ASP A 333 75.82 28.37 -54.72
CA ASP A 333 77.11 28.48 -55.40
C ASP A 333 77.28 27.35 -56.44
N GLY A 334 78.38 27.39 -57.20
CA GLY A 334 78.68 26.39 -58.23
C GLY A 334 78.80 24.96 -57.70
N THR A 335 79.06 24.74 -56.40
CA THR A 335 79.11 23.39 -55.81
C THR A 335 77.72 22.79 -55.61
N LYS A 336 76.69 23.64 -55.51
CA LYS A 336 75.28 23.25 -55.35
C LYS A 336 74.55 23.11 -56.69
N ILE A 337 75.18 23.51 -57.79
CA ILE A 337 74.68 23.35 -59.15
C ILE A 337 75.41 22.13 -59.74
N ALA A 338 74.68 21.08 -60.10
CA ALA A 338 75.28 19.90 -60.70
C ALA A 338 75.73 20.20 -62.15
N LEU A 339 76.94 20.76 -62.31
CA LEU A 339 77.48 21.20 -63.60
C LEU A 339 78.26 20.12 -64.37
N GLY A 340 78.39 18.90 -63.81
CA GLY A 340 79.23 17.84 -64.39
C GLY A 340 80.75 18.10 -64.28
N GLY A 341 81.17 19.24 -63.70
CA GLY A 341 82.53 19.62 -63.29
C GLY A 341 82.63 21.12 -62.97
N ASP A 342 83.63 21.52 -62.17
CA ASP A 342 83.79 22.86 -61.58
C ASP A 342 85.24 23.39 -61.64
N ALA A 343 85.86 23.31 -62.82
CA ALA A 343 87.21 23.79 -63.06
C ALA A 343 87.27 25.33 -63.18
N GLN A 344 88.39 25.91 -62.73
CA GLN A 344 88.64 27.34 -62.95
C GLN A 344 88.59 27.67 -64.45
N GLY A 345 87.75 28.65 -64.81
CA GLY A 345 87.52 29.05 -66.21
C GLY A 345 86.31 28.41 -66.88
N ASP A 346 85.55 27.56 -66.17
CA ASP A 346 84.23 27.12 -66.61
C ASP A 346 83.24 28.29 -66.70
N VAL A 347 82.31 28.20 -67.65
CA VAL A 347 81.28 29.23 -67.91
C VAL A 347 79.92 28.57 -67.93
N MET A 348 78.94 29.12 -67.20
CA MET A 348 77.53 28.76 -67.37
C MET A 348 76.93 29.60 -68.49
N TYR A 349 76.23 28.96 -69.41
CA TYR A 349 75.42 29.64 -70.43
C TYR A 349 74.06 28.95 -70.56
N TYR A 350 73.06 29.71 -70.99
CA TYR A 350 71.75 29.15 -71.29
C TYR A 350 71.70 28.74 -72.77
N ASP A 351 71.45 27.46 -73.04
CA ASP A 351 71.42 26.91 -74.41
C ASP A 351 70.06 27.04 -75.11
N GLY A 352 69.10 27.68 -74.45
CA GLY A 352 67.71 27.79 -74.89
C GLY A 352 66.74 26.90 -74.10
N THR A 353 67.24 25.85 -73.44
CA THR A 353 66.42 24.91 -72.65
C THR A 353 66.95 24.72 -71.24
N ASN A 354 68.27 24.66 -71.05
CA ASN A 354 68.92 24.44 -69.78
C ASN A 354 70.10 25.40 -69.59
N TRP A 355 70.49 25.58 -68.33
CA TRP A 355 71.80 26.12 -68.02
C TRP A 355 72.85 25.02 -68.18
N ALA A 356 73.77 25.21 -69.12
CA ALA A 356 74.81 24.25 -69.48
C ALA A 356 76.20 24.77 -69.10
N ARG A 357 77.11 23.84 -68.77
CA ARG A 357 78.53 24.11 -68.53
C ARG A 357 79.28 24.18 -69.86
N LEU A 358 80.14 25.18 -70.00
CA LEU A 358 81.16 25.26 -71.03
C LEU A 358 82.54 25.14 -70.37
N GLY A 359 83.27 24.07 -70.69
CA GLY A 359 84.59 23.81 -70.13
C GLY A 359 85.67 24.77 -70.65
N PRO A 360 86.77 24.99 -69.90
CA PRO A 360 87.86 25.83 -70.35
C PRO A 360 88.49 25.26 -71.63
N GLY A 361 88.72 26.13 -72.62
CA GLY A 361 89.36 25.74 -73.87
C GLY A 361 88.47 24.93 -74.84
N THR A 362 87.15 24.93 -74.65
CA THR A 362 86.23 24.30 -75.62
C THR A 362 86.41 24.95 -77.00
N ALA A 363 86.78 24.16 -78.00
CA ALA A 363 87.14 24.65 -79.34
C ALA A 363 86.00 25.49 -79.96
N ASN A 364 86.34 26.65 -80.51
CA ASN A 364 85.44 27.66 -81.09
C ASN A 364 84.55 28.44 -80.09
N TYR A 365 84.68 28.20 -78.79
CA TYR A 365 84.03 29.01 -77.75
C TYR A 365 85.08 29.80 -76.97
N VAL A 366 85.01 31.12 -77.06
CA VAL A 366 85.90 32.04 -76.34
C VAL A 366 85.08 32.99 -75.48
N LEU A 367 85.51 33.23 -74.24
CA LEU A 367 84.94 34.29 -73.41
C LEU A 367 85.32 35.63 -74.02
N LYS A 368 84.38 36.35 -74.61
CA LYS A 368 84.59 37.74 -75.03
C LYS A 368 84.00 38.65 -73.96
N THR A 369 84.83 39.14 -73.06
CA THR A 369 84.45 40.28 -72.20
C THR A 369 84.55 41.56 -73.04
N ALA A 370 83.60 42.49 -72.93
CA ALA A 370 83.63 43.75 -73.69
C ALA A 370 84.54 44.83 -73.05
N GLY A 371 85.54 44.42 -72.24
CA GLY A 371 86.46 45.31 -71.52
C GLY A 371 86.40 45.15 -69.99
N ALA A 372 87.30 45.82 -69.27
CA ALA A 372 87.53 45.64 -67.82
C ALA A 372 86.34 46.01 -66.89
N SER A 373 85.29 46.64 -67.43
CA SER A 373 84.07 47.00 -66.71
C SER A 373 82.83 46.29 -67.24
N ALA A 374 82.99 45.39 -68.22
CA ALA A 374 81.92 44.57 -68.76
C ALA A 374 82.07 43.16 -68.19
N ASN A 375 81.14 42.75 -67.32
CA ASN A 375 81.02 41.34 -66.97
C ASN A 375 80.74 40.54 -68.26
N PRO A 376 81.43 39.40 -68.47
CA PRO A 376 81.23 38.54 -69.64
C PRO A 376 79.78 38.11 -69.82
#